data_AF-A0A9E3GW51-F1
#
_entry.id   AF-A0A9E3GW51-F1
#
_cell.length_a   1.000
_cell.length_b   1.000
_cell.length_c   1.000
_cell.angle_alpha   90.00
_cell.angle_beta   90.00
_cell.angle_gamma   90.00
#
_symmetry.space_group_name_H-M   'P 1'
#
loop_
_entity.id
_entity.type
_entity.pdbx_description
1 polymer ?
#
loop_
_entity_poly.entity_id
_entity_poly.type
_entity_poly.pdbx_seq_one_letter_code
_entity_poly.pdbx_strand_id
1 'polypeptide(L)'
;MTASTAAGGPTATLAPSPPAAPSGDAPPPSPASDPAAVALRLEEVASGFELPLHALPAPAGGVLVVEQPGRVRLLRDGEVTSYLDIVDRVVSGGERGLLGVAFAPDDRDRVFVHYSGEGGRTTLSTFAAGPDAADPGSEEILLTVDQPAANHNGGQLLFGPDGHLYLGLGDGGGANDRFDNGQDPRTLLGTILRLDVTGADGGYDIPPDNPFADGRGGAPEVWAYGLRNPYRLDFGDGRLFIADVGQNAIEEINAEASDAAG
;
A
#
# COMPACT_ATOMS: atom_id res chain seq x y z
N MET A 1 -24.71 72.75 -28.53
CA MET A 1 -23.62 72.01 -27.83
C MET A 1 -24.20 71.48 -26.55
N THR A 2 -24.33 70.16 -26.47
CA THR A 2 -25.09 69.40 -25.47
C THR A 2 -24.21 69.13 -24.24
N ALA A 3 -24.72 69.47 -23.06
CA ALA A 3 -24.14 69.07 -21.78
C ALA A 3 -24.55 67.63 -21.45
N SER A 4 -23.59 66.76 -21.18
CA SER A 4 -23.82 65.39 -20.69
C SER A 4 -23.34 65.28 -19.25
N THR A 5 -24.28 64.99 -18.37
CA THR A 5 -24.11 64.75 -16.93
C THR A 5 -23.65 63.30 -16.71
N ALA A 6 -22.47 63.11 -16.13
CA ALA A 6 -22.02 61.80 -15.66
C ALA A 6 -22.52 61.55 -14.22
N ALA A 7 -23.25 60.46 -14.03
CA ALA A 7 -23.73 59.99 -12.73
C ALA A 7 -22.58 59.37 -11.91
N GLY A 8 -22.42 59.81 -10.66
CA GLY A 8 -21.51 59.19 -9.70
C GLY A 8 -22.08 57.87 -9.17
N GLY A 9 -21.31 56.79 -9.30
CA GLY A 9 -21.60 55.52 -8.63
C GLY A 9 -21.23 55.57 -7.14
N PRO A 10 -21.92 54.81 -6.27
CA PRO A 10 -21.62 54.79 -4.84
C PRO A 10 -20.25 54.15 -4.58
N THR A 11 -19.41 54.86 -3.83
CA THR A 11 -18.14 54.34 -3.32
C THR A 11 -18.46 53.40 -2.15
N ALA A 12 -18.29 52.09 -2.35
CA ALA A 12 -18.38 51.12 -1.27
C ALA A 12 -17.14 51.25 -0.37
N THR A 13 -17.33 51.74 0.86
CA THR A 13 -16.30 51.73 1.90
C THR A 13 -16.12 50.30 2.39
N LEU A 14 -14.97 49.68 2.12
CA LEU A 14 -14.59 48.40 2.70
C LEU A 14 -14.34 48.59 4.21
N ALA A 15 -15.04 47.81 5.04
CA ALA A 15 -14.76 47.74 6.47
C ALA A 15 -13.36 47.13 6.71
N PRO A 16 -12.61 47.58 7.73
CA PRO A 16 -11.31 47.01 8.05
C PRO A 16 -11.46 45.55 8.49
N SER A 17 -10.57 44.68 7.98
CA SER A 17 -10.48 43.28 8.39
C SER A 17 -10.22 43.15 9.90
N PRO A 18 -10.78 42.13 10.57
CA PRO A 18 -10.48 41.87 11.97
C PRO A 18 -8.99 41.55 12.16
N PRO A 19 -8.41 41.87 13.33
CA PRO A 19 -7.01 41.56 13.62
C PRO A 19 -6.79 40.05 13.58
N ALA A 20 -5.68 39.63 12.97
CA ALA A 20 -5.23 38.25 12.97
C ALA A 20 -5.08 37.76 14.42
N ALA A 21 -5.59 36.57 14.70
CA ALA A 21 -5.35 35.89 15.96
C ALA A 21 -3.83 35.70 16.17
N PRO A 22 -3.31 35.80 17.41
CA PRO A 22 -1.91 35.54 17.67
C PRO A 22 -1.59 34.11 17.25
N SER A 23 -0.68 33.97 16.29
CA SER A 23 -0.01 32.73 15.93
C SER A 23 0.69 32.21 17.19
N GLY A 24 0.16 31.15 17.79
CA GLY A 24 0.87 30.45 18.86
C GLY A 24 2.21 29.94 18.32
N ASP A 25 3.28 30.11 19.09
CA ASP A 25 4.60 29.59 18.73
C ASP A 25 4.49 28.10 18.41
N ALA A 26 5.03 27.71 17.26
CA ALA A 26 5.19 26.30 16.93
C ALA A 26 6.03 25.63 18.04
N PRO A 27 5.67 24.41 18.47
CA PRO A 27 6.48 23.68 19.44
C PRO A 27 7.92 23.57 18.92
N PRO A 28 8.93 23.60 19.81
CA PRO A 28 10.32 23.48 19.41
C PRO A 28 10.52 22.15 18.66
N PRO A 29 11.38 22.11 17.63
CA PRO A 29 11.67 20.86 16.92
C PRO A 29 12.19 19.83 17.92
N SER A 30 11.69 18.60 17.82
CA SER A 30 12.24 17.46 18.56
C SER A 30 13.75 17.37 18.31
N PRO A 31 14.56 17.03 19.33
CA PRO A 31 15.99 16.84 19.12
C PRO A 31 16.20 15.82 18.00
N ALA A 32 17.00 16.17 17.01
CA ALA A 32 17.38 15.25 15.95
C ALA A 32 18.08 14.04 16.57
N SER A 33 17.50 12.85 16.40
CA SER A 33 18.14 11.59 16.75
C SER A 33 19.40 11.46 15.88
N ASP A 34 20.58 11.28 16.48
CA ASP A 34 21.78 10.90 15.73
C ASP A 34 21.75 9.38 15.50
N PRO A 35 21.46 8.89 14.28
CA PRO A 35 21.39 7.45 14.03
C PRO A 35 22.74 6.77 14.26
N ALA A 36 23.85 7.50 14.12
CA ALA A 36 25.21 6.99 14.35
C ALA A 36 25.50 6.74 15.83
N ALA A 37 24.71 7.33 16.75
CA ALA A 37 24.80 7.07 18.18
C ALA A 37 24.09 5.76 18.60
N VAL A 38 23.33 5.12 17.70
CA VAL A 38 22.63 3.86 17.97
C VAL A 38 23.54 2.68 17.64
N ALA A 39 23.98 1.93 18.66
CA ALA A 39 24.71 0.69 18.47
C ALA A 39 23.74 -0.48 18.23
N LEU A 40 23.77 -1.06 17.04
CA LEU A 40 22.96 -2.22 16.66
C LEU A 40 23.80 -3.50 16.71
N ARG A 41 23.20 -4.61 17.15
CA ARG A 41 23.75 -5.97 17.03
C ARG A 41 22.73 -6.87 16.34
N LEU A 42 23.20 -7.78 15.51
CA LEU A 42 22.37 -8.81 14.89
C LEU A 42 22.47 -10.09 15.73
N GLU A 43 21.33 -10.71 15.99
CA GLU A 43 21.19 -12.00 16.65
C GLU A 43 20.39 -12.90 15.73
N GLU A 44 20.91 -14.08 15.40
CA GLU A 44 20.18 -15.04 14.59
C GLU A 44 19.05 -15.63 15.44
N VAL A 45 17.81 -15.44 14.98
CA VAL A 45 16.60 -15.95 15.66
C VAL A 45 16.19 -17.31 15.09
N ALA A 46 16.33 -17.51 13.78
CA ALA A 46 16.07 -18.77 13.09
C ALA A 46 16.74 -18.77 11.70
N SER A 47 16.89 -19.96 11.13
CA SER A 47 17.42 -20.17 9.77
C SER A 47 16.67 -21.29 9.05
N GLY A 48 16.99 -21.54 7.77
CA GLY A 48 16.33 -22.55 6.95
C GLY A 48 15.12 -22.07 6.15
N PHE A 49 14.93 -20.75 6.04
CA PHE A 49 13.91 -20.16 5.18
C PHE A 49 14.33 -20.14 3.71
N GLU A 50 13.38 -20.34 2.81
CA GLU A 50 13.57 -20.30 1.36
C GLU A 50 13.16 -18.93 0.80
N LEU A 51 14.14 -18.09 0.44
CA LEU A 51 13.92 -16.75 -0.13
C LEU A 51 12.89 -15.90 0.69
N PRO A 52 13.15 -15.65 1.99
CA PRO A 52 12.25 -14.87 2.82
C PRO A 52 12.18 -13.41 2.33
N LEU A 53 10.97 -12.85 2.23
CA LEU A 53 10.73 -11.49 1.74
C LEU A 53 10.41 -10.48 2.86
N HIS A 54 9.63 -10.88 3.84
CA HIS A 54 9.35 -10.11 5.05
C HIS A 54 8.80 -11.01 6.16
N ALA A 55 8.62 -10.43 7.34
CA ALA A 55 8.03 -11.09 8.48
C ALA A 55 6.99 -10.19 9.16
N LEU A 56 5.97 -10.80 9.77
CA LEU A 56 4.87 -10.12 10.43
C LEU A 56 4.42 -10.86 11.70
N PRO A 57 3.78 -10.21 12.68
CA PRO A 57 3.29 -10.89 13.88
C PRO A 57 2.21 -11.93 13.54
N ALA A 58 2.35 -13.14 14.09
CA ALA A 58 1.33 -14.18 13.95
C ALA A 58 0.10 -13.89 14.84
N PRO A 59 -1.11 -14.36 14.47
CA PRO A 59 -2.35 -14.09 15.24
C PRO A 59 -2.29 -14.54 16.71
N ALA A 60 -1.70 -15.70 16.99
CA ALA A 60 -1.56 -16.24 18.34
C ALA A 60 -0.13 -16.11 18.91
N GLY A 61 0.61 -15.08 18.48
CA GLY A 61 1.98 -14.81 18.91
C GLY A 61 3.04 -15.57 18.10
N GLY A 62 4.29 -15.14 18.21
CA GLY A 62 5.35 -15.56 17.30
C GLY A 62 5.38 -14.71 16.01
N VAL A 63 6.09 -15.19 15.01
CA VAL A 63 6.38 -14.46 13.77
C VAL A 63 6.03 -15.33 12.57
N LEU A 64 5.29 -14.78 11.63
CA LEU A 64 5.12 -15.35 10.30
C LEU A 64 6.25 -14.85 9.41
N VAL A 65 6.91 -15.74 8.69
CA VAL A 65 7.93 -15.43 7.68
C VAL A 65 7.38 -15.80 6.31
N VAL A 66 7.37 -14.83 5.40
CA VAL A 66 6.81 -14.98 4.06
C VAL A 66 7.93 -15.37 3.09
N GLU A 67 7.79 -16.53 2.47
CA GLU A 67 8.76 -17.11 1.54
C GLU A 67 8.25 -16.94 0.10
N GLN A 68 9.11 -16.38 -0.77
CA GLN A 68 8.77 -16.07 -2.16
C GLN A 68 8.10 -17.22 -2.94
N PRO A 69 8.47 -18.50 -2.77
CA PRO A 69 7.85 -19.60 -3.50
C PRO A 69 6.35 -19.81 -3.26
N GLY A 70 5.75 -19.21 -2.22
CA GLY A 70 4.34 -19.40 -1.89
C GLY A 70 4.08 -20.02 -0.53
N ARG A 71 4.99 -19.84 0.43
CA ARG A 71 4.82 -20.35 1.79
C ARG A 71 4.84 -19.23 2.81
N VAL A 72 4.02 -19.38 3.84
CA VAL A 72 4.09 -18.60 5.08
C VAL A 72 4.48 -19.56 6.19
N ARG A 73 5.57 -19.26 6.88
CA ARG A 73 6.16 -20.10 7.93
C ARG A 73 5.89 -19.48 9.30
N LEU A 74 5.39 -20.25 10.25
CA LEU A 74 5.21 -19.79 11.62
C LEU A 74 6.45 -20.15 12.45
N LEU A 75 7.14 -19.13 12.95
CA LEU A 75 8.19 -19.24 13.95
C LEU A 75 7.61 -18.91 15.34
N ARG A 76 7.57 -19.89 16.23
CA ARG A 76 7.15 -19.70 17.62
C ARG A 76 7.98 -20.59 18.53
N ASP A 77 8.50 -20.02 19.62
CA ASP A 77 9.31 -20.73 20.62
C ASP A 77 10.49 -21.53 20.05
N GLY A 78 11.10 -21.02 18.97
CA GLY A 78 12.23 -21.65 18.27
C GLY A 78 11.85 -22.75 17.28
N GLU A 79 10.57 -23.06 17.12
CA GLU A 79 10.06 -24.03 16.15
C GLU A 79 9.51 -23.33 14.90
N VAL A 80 9.81 -23.88 13.72
CA VAL A 80 9.31 -23.38 12.42
C VAL A 80 8.34 -24.38 11.80
N THR A 81 7.06 -24.03 11.74
CA THR A 81 5.99 -24.82 11.11
C THR A 81 5.47 -24.15 9.83
N SER A 82 4.55 -24.81 9.13
CA SER A 82 3.83 -24.21 7.99
C SER A 82 2.57 -23.53 8.50
N TYR A 83 2.35 -22.27 8.10
CA TYR A 83 1.12 -21.53 8.38
C TYR A 83 0.18 -21.53 7.16
N LEU A 84 0.72 -21.29 5.97
CA LEU A 84 0.01 -21.34 4.69
C LEU A 84 0.96 -21.87 3.62
N ASP A 85 0.51 -22.79 2.78
CA ASP A 85 1.27 -23.29 1.63
C ASP A 85 0.37 -23.27 0.38
N ILE A 86 0.74 -22.42 -0.57
CA ILE A 86 0.06 -22.21 -1.86
C ILE A 86 1.05 -22.29 -3.03
N VAL A 87 2.17 -23.02 -2.87
CA VAL A 87 3.24 -23.14 -3.87
C VAL A 87 2.73 -23.61 -5.25
N ASP A 88 1.65 -24.39 -5.28
CA ASP A 88 1.01 -24.89 -6.49
C ASP A 88 0.25 -23.82 -7.30
N ARG A 89 -0.04 -22.67 -6.69
CA ARG A 89 -0.72 -21.52 -7.30
C ARG A 89 0.23 -20.39 -7.69
N VAL A 90 1.43 -20.38 -7.13
CA VAL A 90 2.39 -19.26 -7.24
C VAL A 90 3.39 -19.50 -8.37
N VAL A 91 3.47 -18.53 -9.28
CA VAL A 91 4.58 -18.39 -10.22
C VAL A 91 5.68 -17.60 -9.54
N SER A 92 6.75 -18.25 -9.13
CA SER A 92 7.87 -17.61 -8.41
C SER A 92 9.11 -17.37 -9.28
N GLY A 93 9.97 -16.47 -8.81
CA GLY A 93 11.28 -16.17 -9.39
C GLY A 93 11.38 -14.77 -9.97
N GLY A 94 12.55 -14.15 -9.84
CA GLY A 94 12.72 -12.73 -10.10
C GLY A 94 11.94 -11.91 -9.07
N GLU A 95 11.11 -10.98 -9.55
CA GLU A 95 10.22 -10.17 -8.70
C GLU A 95 8.85 -10.83 -8.45
N ARG A 96 8.61 -12.02 -9.01
CA ARG A 96 7.36 -12.77 -8.83
C ARG A 96 7.44 -13.73 -7.65
N GLY A 97 6.30 -13.98 -7.03
CA GLY A 97 6.16 -14.93 -5.92
C GLY A 97 4.96 -14.59 -5.05
N LEU A 98 4.95 -15.08 -3.82
CA LEU A 98 4.11 -14.56 -2.74
C LEU A 98 4.79 -13.32 -2.16
N LEU A 99 4.22 -12.14 -2.39
CA LEU A 99 4.88 -10.84 -2.18
C LEU A 99 4.33 -10.06 -0.98
N GLY A 100 3.04 -10.22 -0.68
CA GLY A 100 2.32 -9.51 0.37
C GLY A 100 1.51 -10.45 1.24
N VAL A 101 1.53 -10.25 2.56
CA VAL A 101 0.65 -10.93 3.52
C VAL A 101 0.19 -9.91 4.55
N ALA A 102 -1.11 -9.86 4.84
CA ALA A 102 -1.68 -8.97 5.83
C ALA A 102 -2.85 -9.60 6.57
N PHE A 103 -3.06 -9.17 7.81
CA PHE A 103 -4.26 -9.44 8.60
C PHE A 103 -4.96 -8.11 8.86
N ALA A 104 -6.29 -8.10 8.90
CA ALA A 104 -6.98 -6.91 9.36
C ALA A 104 -6.66 -6.67 10.86
N PRO A 105 -6.60 -5.41 11.32
CA PRO A 105 -6.23 -5.10 12.70
C PRO A 105 -7.17 -5.74 13.73
N ASP A 106 -8.48 -5.70 13.44
CA ASP A 106 -9.55 -6.11 14.36
C ASP A 106 -10.17 -7.48 14.04
N ASP A 107 -9.80 -8.07 12.89
CA ASP A 107 -10.25 -9.39 12.47
C ASP A 107 -9.08 -10.18 11.87
N ARG A 108 -8.69 -11.25 12.56
CA ARG A 108 -7.60 -12.13 12.14
C ARG A 108 -8.08 -13.53 11.75
N ASP A 109 -9.39 -13.68 11.55
CA ASP A 109 -9.99 -14.92 11.03
C ASP A 109 -9.82 -15.04 9.51
N ARG A 110 -9.28 -13.99 8.87
CA ARG A 110 -8.86 -13.97 7.47
C ARG A 110 -7.42 -13.50 7.34
N VAL A 111 -6.67 -14.15 6.45
CA VAL A 111 -5.36 -13.67 5.97
C VAL A 111 -5.50 -13.27 4.50
N PHE A 112 -4.97 -12.10 4.15
CA PHE A 112 -4.94 -11.58 2.79
C PHE A 112 -3.55 -11.75 2.21
N VAL A 113 -3.47 -12.16 0.96
CA VAL A 113 -2.20 -12.40 0.27
C VAL A 113 -2.18 -11.79 -1.12
N HIS A 114 -1.03 -11.25 -1.49
CA HIS A 114 -0.73 -10.80 -2.84
C HIS A 114 0.36 -11.69 -3.42
N TYR A 115 0.08 -12.35 -4.55
CA TYR A 115 1.03 -13.22 -5.23
C TYR A 115 0.93 -13.16 -6.76
N SER A 116 1.98 -13.56 -7.45
CA SER A 116 1.98 -13.80 -8.89
C SER A 116 1.38 -15.18 -9.18
N GLY A 117 0.19 -15.23 -9.78
CA GLY A 117 -0.56 -16.45 -10.08
C GLY A 117 -0.41 -16.93 -11.53
N GLU A 118 -1.43 -17.64 -12.02
CA GLU A 118 -1.47 -18.15 -13.39
C GLU A 118 -1.17 -17.06 -14.44
N GLY A 119 -0.25 -17.36 -15.36
CA GLY A 119 0.19 -16.41 -16.39
C GLY A 119 1.09 -15.29 -15.88
N GLY A 120 1.45 -15.28 -14.58
CA GLY A 120 2.21 -14.20 -13.94
C GLY A 120 1.35 -13.02 -13.49
N ARG A 121 0.01 -13.15 -13.54
CA ARG A 121 -0.93 -12.10 -13.11
C ARG A 121 -0.81 -11.84 -11.62
N THR A 122 -0.94 -10.58 -11.23
CA THR A 122 -1.12 -10.21 -9.82
C THR A 122 -2.44 -10.77 -9.33
N THR A 123 -2.42 -11.55 -8.25
CA THR A 123 -3.62 -12.08 -7.59
C THR A 123 -3.64 -11.59 -6.14
N LEU A 124 -4.75 -10.96 -5.75
CA LEU A 124 -5.08 -10.67 -4.36
C LEU A 124 -6.16 -11.65 -3.92
N SER A 125 -5.86 -12.45 -2.91
CA SER A 125 -6.78 -13.45 -2.36
C SER A 125 -6.89 -13.33 -0.85
N THR A 126 -7.95 -13.89 -0.28
CA THR A 126 -8.08 -14.14 1.15
C THR A 126 -8.20 -15.65 1.44
N PHE A 127 -7.85 -16.05 2.65
CA PHE A 127 -8.01 -17.41 3.18
C PHE A 127 -8.54 -17.32 4.60
N ALA A 128 -9.37 -18.28 5.00
CA ALA A 128 -9.73 -18.50 6.39
C ALA A 128 -8.46 -18.79 7.21
N ALA A 129 -8.28 -18.07 8.30
CA ALA A 129 -7.10 -18.08 9.13
C ALA A 129 -7.44 -18.54 10.56
N GLY A 130 -6.60 -19.45 11.07
CA GLY A 130 -6.61 -19.86 12.47
C GLY A 130 -5.36 -19.37 13.22
N PRO A 131 -5.24 -19.72 14.52
CA PRO A 131 -4.13 -19.29 15.36
C PRO A 131 -2.76 -19.80 14.88
N ASP A 132 -2.73 -20.99 14.27
CA ASP A 132 -1.50 -21.72 13.93
C ASP A 132 -1.40 -22.08 12.44
N ALA A 133 -2.50 -22.00 11.69
CA ALA A 133 -2.54 -22.27 10.26
C ALA A 133 -3.73 -21.56 9.60
N ALA A 134 -3.58 -21.18 8.34
CA ALA A 134 -4.67 -20.83 7.44
C ALA A 134 -5.04 -22.04 6.56
N ASP A 135 -6.30 -22.10 6.11
CA ASP A 135 -6.79 -23.19 5.27
C ASP A 135 -6.54 -22.88 3.78
N PRO A 136 -5.58 -23.55 3.10
CA PRO A 136 -5.31 -23.31 1.68
C PRO A 136 -6.49 -23.72 0.76
N GLY A 137 -7.46 -24.49 1.26
CA GLY A 137 -8.68 -24.84 0.53
C GLY A 137 -9.79 -23.79 0.57
N SER A 138 -9.63 -22.75 1.40
CA SER A 138 -10.63 -21.70 1.63
C SER A 138 -10.43 -20.45 0.78
N GLU A 139 -9.60 -20.55 -0.27
CA GLU A 139 -9.22 -19.40 -1.09
C GLU A 139 -10.43 -18.68 -1.71
N GLU A 140 -10.45 -17.37 -1.55
CA GLU A 140 -11.32 -16.48 -2.29
C GLU A 140 -10.48 -15.40 -2.99
N ILE A 141 -10.55 -15.36 -4.32
CA ILE A 141 -9.86 -14.36 -5.13
C ILE A 141 -10.67 -13.06 -5.12
N LEU A 142 -10.04 -11.98 -4.66
CA LEU A 142 -10.65 -10.65 -4.58
C LEU A 142 -10.40 -9.85 -5.85
N LEU A 143 -9.16 -9.87 -6.36
CA LEU A 143 -8.74 -9.09 -7.51
C LEU A 143 -7.69 -9.87 -8.31
N THR A 144 -7.74 -9.75 -9.64
CA THR A 144 -6.67 -10.21 -10.51
C THR A 144 -6.33 -9.16 -11.56
N VAL A 145 -5.05 -8.88 -11.74
CA VAL A 145 -4.54 -7.86 -12.66
C VAL A 145 -3.51 -8.47 -13.60
N ASP A 146 -3.67 -8.24 -14.91
CA ASP A 146 -2.72 -8.69 -15.91
C ASP A 146 -1.39 -7.92 -15.78
N GLN A 147 -0.28 -8.65 -15.82
CA GLN A 147 1.07 -8.11 -15.74
C GLN A 147 1.74 -8.20 -17.12
N PRO A 148 2.10 -7.07 -17.77
CA PRO A 148 2.67 -7.10 -19.11
C PRO A 148 4.14 -7.56 -19.14
N ALA A 149 4.81 -7.60 -17.98
CA ALA A 149 6.14 -8.20 -17.83
C ALA A 149 6.29 -8.98 -16.50
N ALA A 150 7.43 -9.65 -16.37
CA ALA A 150 7.78 -10.49 -15.23
C ALA A 150 8.33 -9.72 -14.01
N ASN A 151 8.39 -8.39 -14.10
CA ASN A 151 8.98 -7.52 -13.10
C ASN A 151 8.11 -6.28 -12.91
N HIS A 152 8.41 -5.51 -11.86
CA HIS A 152 7.60 -4.44 -11.29
C HIS A 152 6.24 -4.90 -10.79
N ASN A 153 6.24 -6.00 -10.04
CA ASN A 153 5.02 -6.59 -9.49
C ASN A 153 4.54 -5.88 -8.21
N GLY A 154 5.25 -4.85 -7.73
CA GLY A 154 5.01 -4.24 -6.42
C GLY A 154 5.37 -5.22 -5.31
N GLY A 155 4.62 -5.19 -4.21
CA GLY A 155 4.73 -6.31 -3.28
C GLY A 155 3.93 -6.18 -2.00
N GLN A 156 4.04 -5.05 -1.31
CA GLN A 156 3.46 -4.96 0.02
C GLN A 156 1.93 -4.87 -0.01
N LEU A 157 1.35 -5.58 0.94
CA LEU A 157 -0.03 -5.53 1.33
C LEU A 157 -0.08 -5.10 2.80
N LEU A 158 -0.91 -4.13 3.17
CA LEU A 158 -1.06 -3.67 4.54
C LEU A 158 -2.43 -3.05 4.78
N PHE A 159 -2.89 -3.08 6.03
CA PHE A 159 -4.08 -2.33 6.42
C PHE A 159 -3.68 -0.93 6.89
N GLY A 160 -4.42 0.07 6.43
CA GLY A 160 -4.31 1.45 6.89
C GLY A 160 -4.96 1.66 8.27
N PRO A 161 -4.66 2.80 8.92
CA PRO A 161 -5.29 3.17 10.18
C PRO A 161 -6.81 3.43 10.04
N ASP A 162 -7.29 3.56 8.81
CA ASP A 162 -8.69 3.73 8.43
C ASP A 162 -9.42 2.38 8.23
N GLY A 163 -8.72 1.25 8.37
CA GLY A 163 -9.29 -0.09 8.26
C GLY A 163 -9.34 -0.64 6.83
N HIS A 164 -8.88 0.11 5.82
CA HIS A 164 -8.86 -0.36 4.44
C HIS A 164 -7.59 -1.13 4.11
N LEU A 165 -7.68 -2.00 3.11
CA LEU A 165 -6.56 -2.77 2.58
C LEU A 165 -5.86 -1.97 1.48
N TYR A 166 -4.56 -1.75 1.64
CA TYR A 166 -3.70 -1.07 0.68
C TYR A 166 -2.79 -2.07 -0.03
N LEU A 167 -2.72 -1.97 -1.36
CA LEU A 167 -1.90 -2.83 -2.23
C LEU A 167 -1.10 -1.97 -3.22
N GLY A 168 0.23 -2.07 -3.18
CA GLY A 168 1.11 -1.41 -4.15
C GLY A 168 1.36 -2.29 -5.37
N LEU A 169 1.11 -1.78 -6.57
CA LEU A 169 1.39 -2.43 -7.86
C LEU A 169 2.31 -1.55 -8.71
N GLY A 170 3.38 -2.13 -9.25
CA GLY A 170 4.25 -1.43 -10.19
C GLY A 170 3.64 -1.22 -11.56
N ASP A 171 4.32 -0.46 -12.41
CA ASP A 171 3.91 -0.05 -13.77
C ASP A 171 3.84 -1.21 -14.79
N GLY A 172 4.10 -2.44 -14.34
CA GLY A 172 4.08 -3.64 -15.18
C GLY A 172 5.40 -3.94 -15.90
N GLY A 173 6.47 -3.19 -15.62
CA GLY A 173 7.83 -3.64 -15.91
C GLY A 173 8.52 -2.95 -17.08
N GLY A 174 9.76 -3.39 -17.34
CA GLY A 174 10.63 -2.78 -18.32
C GLY A 174 11.29 -1.47 -17.84
N ALA A 175 11.78 -0.68 -18.78
CA ALA A 175 12.43 0.60 -18.51
C ALA A 175 11.64 1.74 -19.13
N ASN A 176 11.67 2.90 -18.49
CA ASN A 176 11.05 4.15 -18.95
C ASN A 176 9.53 4.02 -19.18
N ASP A 177 8.80 3.40 -18.25
CA ASP A 177 7.34 3.21 -18.29
C ASP A 177 6.86 2.73 -19.68
N ARG A 178 7.43 1.61 -20.14
CA ARG A 178 7.24 1.10 -21.52
C ARG A 178 5.77 0.90 -21.89
N PHE A 179 4.92 0.67 -20.91
CA PHE A 179 3.50 0.38 -21.08
C PHE A 179 2.60 1.59 -20.79
N ASP A 180 3.19 2.77 -20.52
CA ASP A 180 2.51 4.03 -20.23
C ASP A 180 1.48 3.92 -19.08
N ASN A 181 1.79 3.09 -18.08
CA ASN A 181 0.90 2.82 -16.95
C ASN A 181 1.12 3.82 -15.81
N GLY A 182 2.36 4.27 -15.60
CA GLY A 182 2.73 5.06 -14.42
C GLY A 182 1.88 6.31 -14.27
N GLN A 183 1.59 7.02 -15.36
CA GLN A 183 0.79 8.27 -15.33
C GLN A 183 -0.68 8.09 -15.72
N ASP A 184 -1.17 6.85 -15.88
CA ASP A 184 -2.55 6.58 -16.29
C ASP A 184 -3.38 6.08 -15.10
N PRO A 185 -4.17 6.94 -14.42
CA PRO A 185 -4.97 6.52 -13.26
C PRO A 185 -6.13 5.57 -13.63
N ARG A 186 -6.32 5.25 -14.92
CA ARG A 186 -7.34 4.30 -15.39
C ARG A 186 -6.85 2.85 -15.38
N THR A 187 -5.56 2.63 -15.17
CA THR A 187 -4.99 1.30 -14.91
C THR A 187 -4.80 1.08 -13.40
N LEU A 188 -4.70 -0.18 -13.00
CA LEU A 188 -4.33 -0.56 -11.64
C LEU A 188 -2.80 -0.68 -11.47
N LEU A 189 -2.04 -0.62 -12.57
CA LEU A 189 -0.58 -0.70 -12.56
C LEU A 189 0.03 0.69 -12.34
N GLY A 190 1.14 0.73 -11.61
CA GLY A 190 1.81 1.99 -11.24
C GLY A 190 1.07 2.77 -10.16
N THR A 191 0.36 2.07 -9.27
CA THR A 191 -0.57 2.66 -8.30
C THR A 191 -0.45 2.06 -6.91
N ILE A 192 -1.00 2.78 -5.92
CA ILE A 192 -1.48 2.21 -4.67
C ILE A 192 -3.00 2.05 -4.80
N LEU A 193 -3.49 0.84 -4.56
CA LEU A 193 -4.91 0.54 -4.45
C LEU A 193 -5.36 0.66 -3.00
N ARG A 194 -6.61 1.09 -2.75
CA ARG A 194 -7.25 1.12 -1.44
C ARG A 194 -8.65 0.51 -1.53
N LEU A 195 -8.85 -0.60 -0.82
CA LEU A 195 -10.02 -1.47 -0.93
C LEU A 195 -10.69 -1.65 0.45
N ASP A 196 -12.03 -1.67 0.48
CA ASP A 196 -12.77 -2.13 1.65
C ASP A 196 -13.04 -3.63 1.53
N VAL A 197 -12.44 -4.42 2.40
CA VAL A 197 -12.56 -5.89 2.40
C VAL A 197 -13.39 -6.42 3.57
N THR A 198 -14.12 -5.53 4.25
CA THR A 198 -14.93 -5.86 5.43
C THR A 198 -16.32 -6.41 5.10
N GLY A 199 -16.72 -6.37 3.82
CA GLY A 199 -18.00 -6.89 3.34
C GLY A 199 -18.22 -8.38 3.67
N ALA A 200 -19.42 -8.72 4.13
CA ALA A 200 -19.79 -10.07 4.56
C ALA A 200 -20.09 -11.06 3.41
N ASP A 201 -20.26 -10.55 2.18
CA ASP A 201 -20.72 -11.35 1.02
C ASP A 201 -19.56 -11.84 0.12
N GLY A 202 -18.31 -11.67 0.57
CA GLY A 202 -17.12 -11.91 -0.24
C GLY A 202 -16.77 -10.70 -1.12
N GLY A 203 -15.57 -10.72 -1.73
CA GLY A 203 -15.05 -9.66 -2.57
C GLY A 203 -14.54 -8.43 -1.80
N TYR A 204 -14.66 -7.27 -2.44
CA TYR A 204 -14.30 -5.98 -1.88
C TYR A 204 -15.25 -4.88 -2.39
N ASP A 205 -15.38 -3.82 -1.60
CA ASP A 205 -16.07 -2.58 -1.94
C ASP A 205 -15.06 -1.46 -2.20
N ILE A 206 -15.53 -0.40 -2.86
CA ILE A 206 -14.75 0.81 -3.10
C ILE A 206 -15.02 1.81 -1.96
N PRO A 207 -14.00 2.24 -1.22
CA PRO A 207 -14.16 3.31 -0.25
C PRO A 207 -14.70 4.58 -0.94
N PRO A 208 -15.78 5.20 -0.43
CA PRO A 208 -16.49 6.28 -1.12
C PRO A 208 -15.67 7.58 -1.21
N ASP A 209 -14.60 7.68 -0.42
CA ASP A 209 -13.62 8.77 -0.37
C ASP A 209 -12.37 8.49 -1.23
N ASN A 210 -12.32 7.40 -1.99
CA ASN A 210 -11.26 7.23 -3.00
C ASN A 210 -11.36 8.34 -4.08
N PRO A 211 -10.22 8.81 -4.63
CA PRO A 211 -10.17 9.88 -5.64
C PRO A 211 -11.08 9.68 -6.85
N PHE A 212 -11.21 8.42 -7.26
CA PHE A 212 -11.94 8.01 -8.46
C PHE A 212 -13.13 7.10 -8.12
N ALA A 213 -13.69 7.18 -6.90
CA ALA A 213 -14.75 6.29 -6.44
C ALA A 213 -15.98 6.22 -7.36
N ASP A 214 -16.26 7.29 -8.13
CA ASP A 214 -17.35 7.35 -9.10
C ASP A 214 -16.99 6.81 -10.50
N GLY A 215 -15.76 6.31 -10.67
CA GLY A 215 -15.19 5.80 -11.91
C GLY A 215 -14.90 6.87 -12.96
N ARG A 216 -14.98 8.16 -12.62
CA ARG A 216 -14.66 9.24 -13.57
C ARG A 216 -13.21 9.63 -13.45
N GLY A 217 -12.49 9.53 -14.56
CA GLY A 217 -11.09 10.01 -14.66
C GLY A 217 -10.04 9.02 -14.16
N GLY A 218 -10.43 7.93 -13.50
CA GLY A 218 -9.53 6.85 -13.05
C GLY A 218 -10.29 5.59 -12.64
N ALA A 219 -9.55 4.55 -12.28
CA ALA A 219 -10.10 3.31 -11.75
C ALA A 219 -10.51 3.50 -10.27
N PRO A 220 -11.71 3.06 -9.84
CA PRO A 220 -12.22 3.33 -8.49
C PRO A 220 -11.35 2.84 -7.33
N GLU A 221 -10.53 1.82 -7.57
CA GLU A 221 -9.61 1.20 -6.61
C GLU A 221 -8.39 2.08 -6.32
N VAL A 222 -8.03 2.98 -7.24
CA VAL A 222 -6.78 3.75 -7.19
C VAL A 222 -6.86 4.84 -6.13
N TRP A 223 -5.91 4.79 -5.19
CA TRP A 223 -5.68 5.80 -4.16
C TRP A 223 -4.60 6.81 -4.56
N ALA A 224 -3.50 6.32 -5.12
CA ALA A 224 -2.39 7.14 -5.64
C ALA A 224 -1.84 6.50 -6.91
N TYR A 225 -1.34 7.29 -7.85
CA TYR A 225 -0.74 6.83 -9.10
C TYR A 225 0.59 7.56 -9.37
N GLY A 226 1.28 7.25 -10.46
CA GLY A 226 2.58 7.86 -10.77
C GLY A 226 3.78 7.01 -10.34
N LEU A 227 3.55 5.78 -9.90
CA LEU A 227 4.58 4.95 -9.27
C LEU A 227 5.19 3.96 -10.26
N ARG A 228 6.46 3.60 -10.03
CA ARG A 228 7.19 2.67 -10.88
C ARG A 228 7.08 1.23 -10.38
N ASN A 229 7.46 0.98 -9.14
CA ASN A 229 7.43 -0.32 -8.48
C ASN A 229 7.39 -0.15 -6.94
N PRO A 230 6.23 0.24 -6.37
CA PRO A 230 6.07 0.44 -4.93
C PRO A 230 6.19 -0.91 -4.20
N TYR A 231 7.34 -1.17 -3.60
CA TYR A 231 7.68 -2.48 -3.05
C TYR A 231 7.39 -2.59 -1.55
N ARG A 232 7.57 -1.49 -0.81
CA ARG A 232 7.25 -1.39 0.62
C ARG A 232 6.46 -0.12 0.92
N LEU A 233 5.54 -0.25 1.87
CA LEU A 233 4.57 0.74 2.31
C LEU A 233 4.55 0.72 3.85
N ASP A 234 4.37 1.88 4.47
CA ASP A 234 4.07 1.91 5.91
C ASP A 234 3.29 3.16 6.29
N PHE A 235 2.53 3.09 7.37
CA PHE A 235 1.84 4.24 7.95
C PHE A 235 2.56 4.74 9.19
N GLY A 236 2.87 6.03 9.23
CA GLY A 236 3.51 6.68 10.37
C GLY A 236 3.25 8.16 10.39
N ASP A 237 3.10 8.74 11.58
CA ASP A 237 2.92 10.20 11.76
C ASP A 237 1.81 10.82 10.89
N GLY A 238 0.71 10.08 10.66
CA GLY A 238 -0.42 10.50 9.83
C GLY A 238 -0.11 10.52 8.33
N ARG A 239 0.87 9.73 7.88
CA ARG A 239 1.28 9.65 6.48
C ARG A 239 1.39 8.20 6.00
N LEU A 240 1.13 8.01 4.72
CA LEU A 240 1.56 6.83 3.98
C LEU A 240 2.96 7.10 3.42
N PHE A 241 3.92 6.27 3.79
CA PHE A 241 5.25 6.23 3.19
C PHE A 241 5.30 5.13 2.12
N ILE A 242 5.84 5.47 0.96
CA ILE A 242 5.95 4.56 -0.18
C ILE A 242 7.42 4.47 -0.59
N ALA A 243 8.01 3.29 -0.44
CA ALA A 243 9.32 2.98 -0.99
C ALA A 243 9.16 2.47 -2.43
N ASP A 244 9.36 3.38 -3.36
CA ASP A 244 9.24 3.13 -4.80
C ASP A 244 10.60 2.81 -5.41
N VAL A 245 10.73 1.62 -6.02
CA VAL A 245 11.97 1.21 -6.66
C VAL A 245 12.08 1.93 -8.00
N GLY A 246 12.92 2.97 -8.00
CA GLY A 246 13.18 3.79 -9.18
C GLY A 246 14.08 3.12 -10.22
N GLN A 247 14.48 3.90 -11.23
CA GLN A 247 15.27 3.39 -12.34
C GLN A 247 16.78 3.50 -12.07
N ASN A 248 17.51 2.42 -12.37
CA ASN A 248 18.95 2.31 -12.25
C ASN A 248 19.48 2.45 -10.80
N ALA A 249 19.80 3.67 -10.36
CA ALA A 249 20.53 3.93 -9.12
C ALA A 249 19.87 5.02 -8.25
N ILE A 250 18.61 5.36 -8.56
CA ILE A 250 17.83 6.32 -7.81
C ILE A 250 16.55 5.61 -7.40
N GLU A 251 16.35 5.48 -6.10
CA GLU A 251 15.10 5.06 -5.47
C GLU A 251 14.39 6.28 -4.86
N GLU A 252 13.07 6.17 -4.66
CA GLU A 252 12.25 7.25 -4.13
C GLU A 252 11.52 6.82 -2.86
N ILE A 253 11.45 7.72 -1.88
CA ILE A 253 10.53 7.62 -0.75
C ILE A 253 9.51 8.74 -0.92
N ASN A 254 8.28 8.36 -1.22
CA ASN A 254 7.14 9.27 -1.26
C ASN A 254 6.46 9.28 0.12
N ALA A 255 5.95 10.45 0.52
CA ALA A 255 5.23 10.60 1.78
C ALA A 255 4.00 11.47 1.54
N GLU A 256 2.82 10.86 1.64
CA GLU A 256 1.54 11.52 1.45
C GLU A 256 0.78 11.54 2.77
N ALA A 257 0.01 12.59 3.04
CA ALA A 257 -0.87 12.57 4.22
C ALA A 257 -1.87 11.41 4.07
N SER A 258 -2.14 10.67 5.13
CA SER A 258 -2.98 9.46 5.03
C SER A 258 -4.43 9.75 4.62
N ASP A 259 -4.85 11.02 4.71
CA ASP A 259 -6.14 11.56 4.27
C ASP A 259 -6.06 12.41 2.99
N ALA A 260 -4.85 12.59 2.43
CA ALA A 260 -4.65 13.20 1.12
C ALA A 260 -4.46 12.08 0.10
N ALA A 261 -5.06 12.28 -1.08
CA ALA A 261 -4.98 11.35 -2.19
C ALA A 261 -4.63 12.11 -3.47
N GLY A 262 -3.90 11.47 -4.38
CA GLY A 262 -3.45 12.06 -5.64
C GLY A 262 -2.19 11.41 -6.20
#